data_AF-A0A7V9UNC8-F1
#
_entry.id   AF-A0A7V9UNC8-F1
#
_cell.length_a   1.000
_cell.length_b   1.000
_cell.length_c   1.000
_cell.angle_alpha   90.00
_cell.angle_beta   90.00
_cell.angle_gamma   90.00
#
_symmetry.space_group_name_H-M   'P 1'
#
loop_
_entity.id
_entity.type
_entity.pdbx_description
1 polymer ?
#
loop_
_entity_poly.entity_id
_entity_poly.type
_entity_poly.pdbx_seq_one_letter_code
_entity_poly.pdbx_strand_id
1 'polypeptide(L)'
;MKFTRYSKFKGLDVSSINLGDLMDALSDSVLQSGYDDDYYWTRERRPQDTSLDALRRALLSALMDQGMIDEQQVQEMLADNDGNFKGSLLEEMLNQLIERLVEEGYLNLKEEPQSERQRQQQMGGQGEVSEPLPRNVHFEVTEKGLDFLGYKTLRNLLGSLGKSSVGRHDTPHLSTGVEAAQASKPYEFGDTVNLDVNTTLMSAIQREGLGVPLNLEYKDLHVHQCDFQSSCATVVMLDCSHSMILYGEDRFTPAKKVALALAHLIRTQYPGDSLKIVLFHDS
;
A
#
# COMPACT_ATOMS: atom_id res chain seq x y z
N MET A 1 32.34 26.11 -24.62
CA MET A 1 32.23 24.67 -24.25
C MET A 1 31.33 24.58 -23.03
N LYS A 2 30.17 23.90 -23.14
CA LYS A 2 29.35 23.58 -21.96
C LYS A 2 30.08 22.49 -21.20
N PHE A 3 30.53 22.79 -19.98
CA PHE A 3 31.07 21.79 -19.08
C PHE A 3 29.90 21.05 -18.44
N THR A 4 29.61 19.85 -18.93
CA THR A 4 28.73 18.92 -18.23
C THR A 4 29.52 18.31 -17.08
N ARG A 5 29.24 18.75 -15.85
CA ARG A 5 29.88 18.23 -14.65
C ARG A 5 29.11 16.98 -14.22
N TYR A 6 29.70 15.81 -14.43
CA TYR A 6 29.16 14.55 -13.92
C TYR A 6 29.45 14.48 -12.41
N SER A 7 28.42 14.58 -11.57
CA SER A 7 28.51 14.12 -10.18
C SER A 7 28.35 12.60 -10.17
N LYS A 8 29.21 11.91 -9.42
CA LYS A 8 29.08 10.47 -9.19
C LYS A 8 27.86 10.28 -8.29
N PHE A 9 26.75 9.82 -8.88
CA PHE A 9 25.50 9.55 -8.17
C PHE A 9 25.75 8.41 -7.16
N LYS A 10 25.59 8.71 -5.87
CA LYS A 10 25.98 7.86 -4.73
C LYS A 10 24.81 7.49 -3.81
N GLY A 11 23.57 7.80 -4.19
CA GLY A 11 22.38 7.53 -3.38
C GLY A 11 21.22 7.04 -4.23
N LEU A 12 20.14 6.58 -3.61
CA LEU A 12 18.88 6.28 -4.31
C LEU A 12 18.26 7.60 -4.82
N ASP A 13 17.70 7.61 -6.04
CA ASP A 13 17.04 8.82 -6.55
C ASP A 13 15.68 8.94 -5.86
N VAL A 14 15.66 9.71 -4.76
CA VAL A 14 14.46 9.97 -3.99
C VAL A 14 13.33 10.41 -4.89
N SER A 15 13.58 11.25 -5.90
CA SER A 15 12.54 11.80 -6.78
C SER A 15 11.84 10.75 -7.66
N SER A 16 12.54 9.65 -7.98
CA SER A 16 12.02 8.55 -8.81
C SER A 16 11.11 7.60 -8.04
N ILE A 17 11.10 7.65 -6.70
CA ILE A 17 10.29 6.77 -5.86
C ILE A 17 8.81 7.12 -5.98
N ASN A 18 7.99 6.10 -6.24
CA ASN A 18 6.54 6.20 -6.20
C ASN A 18 6.07 6.29 -4.74
N LEU A 19 5.66 7.48 -4.33
CA LEU A 19 5.16 7.73 -2.97
C LEU A 19 3.91 6.92 -2.65
N GLY A 20 3.09 6.55 -3.64
CA GLY A 20 1.90 5.72 -3.43
C GLY A 20 2.20 4.26 -3.11
N ASP A 21 3.33 3.72 -3.59
CA ASP A 21 3.78 2.38 -3.21
C ASP A 21 4.52 2.42 -1.88
N LEU A 22 5.27 3.47 -1.61
CA LEU A 22 5.89 3.70 -0.32
C LEU A 22 4.84 3.83 0.80
N MET A 23 3.78 4.62 0.58
CA MET A 23 2.68 4.76 1.54
C MET A 23 1.99 3.42 1.82
N ASP A 24 1.84 2.56 0.81
CA ASP A 24 1.24 1.23 0.98
C ASP A 24 2.11 0.31 1.84
N ALA A 25 3.42 0.29 1.59
CA ALA A 25 4.37 -0.44 2.44
C ALA A 25 4.44 0.14 3.88
N LEU A 26 4.17 1.43 4.04
CA LEU A 26 4.06 2.08 5.34
C LEU A 26 2.71 1.85 6.02
N SER A 27 1.69 1.33 5.31
CA SER A 27 0.31 1.24 5.78
C SER A 27 0.22 0.58 7.16
N ASP A 28 0.89 -0.55 7.37
CA ASP A 28 0.84 -1.27 8.65
C ASP A 28 1.45 -0.46 9.81
N SER A 29 2.52 0.30 9.54
CA SER A 29 3.19 1.14 10.54
C SER A 29 2.44 2.44 10.81
N VAL A 30 1.82 3.00 9.78
CA VAL A 30 1.17 4.32 9.78
C VAL A 30 -0.29 4.23 10.22
N LEU A 31 -1.03 3.19 9.83
CA LEU A 31 -2.38 2.94 10.32
C LEU A 31 -2.35 2.61 11.82
N GLN A 32 -1.34 1.89 12.30
CA GLN A 32 -1.16 1.74 13.75
C GLN A 32 -1.11 3.11 14.44
N SER A 33 -0.40 4.06 13.84
CA SER A 33 -0.19 5.41 14.36
C SER A 33 -1.38 6.37 14.20
N GLY A 34 -2.36 6.07 13.34
CA GLY A 34 -3.46 6.98 12.98
C GLY A 34 -4.77 6.75 13.73
N TYR A 35 -4.92 5.62 14.43
CA TYR A 35 -6.09 5.33 15.28
C TYR A 35 -5.83 5.78 16.72
N ASP A 36 -5.69 7.09 16.93
CA ASP A 36 -5.84 7.67 18.27
C ASP A 36 -7.34 7.80 18.57
N ASP A 37 -8.00 6.65 18.66
CA ASP A 37 -9.42 6.59 18.98
C ASP A 37 -9.56 6.78 20.49
N ASP A 38 -9.89 8.01 20.86
CA ASP A 38 -10.37 8.46 22.18
C ASP A 38 -11.73 7.81 22.56
N TYR A 39 -11.93 6.52 22.20
CA TYR A 39 -13.06 5.72 22.65
C TYR A 39 -12.78 5.20 24.06
N TYR A 40 -13.43 5.86 25.01
CA TYR A 40 -13.37 5.82 26.47
C TYR A 40 -13.43 4.45 27.21
N TRP A 41 -12.77 3.37 26.75
CA TRP A 41 -12.84 2.10 27.50
C TRP A 41 -11.62 1.16 27.47
N THR A 42 -10.59 1.37 26.64
CA THR A 42 -9.37 0.56 26.70
C THR A 42 -8.14 1.37 27.07
N ARG A 43 -8.03 1.69 28.36
CA ARG A 43 -6.82 2.34 28.91
C ARG A 43 -5.72 1.31 29.16
N GLU A 44 -5.17 0.74 28.10
CA GLU A 44 -3.75 0.41 28.03
C GLU A 44 -3.19 1.28 26.92
N ARG A 45 -2.69 2.48 27.28
CA ARG A 45 -1.84 3.25 26.38
C ARG A 45 -0.61 2.38 26.11
N ARG A 46 -0.60 1.64 25.00
CA ARG A 46 0.66 1.31 24.36
C ARG A 46 1.15 2.65 23.81
N PRO A 47 2.21 3.26 24.38
CA PRO A 47 2.72 4.50 23.85
C PRO A 47 3.20 4.20 22.44
N GLN A 48 2.45 4.66 21.44
CA GLN A 48 2.89 4.56 20.06
C GLN A 48 3.95 5.62 19.83
N ASP A 49 5.07 5.19 19.27
CA ASP A 49 6.18 6.06 18.95
C ASP A 49 5.84 6.80 17.66
N THR A 50 5.19 7.97 17.78
CA THR A 50 4.88 8.89 16.68
C THR A 50 6.06 9.83 16.38
N SER A 51 7.25 9.54 16.91
CA SER A 51 8.43 10.37 16.67
C SER A 51 8.90 10.29 15.22
N LEU A 52 9.61 11.32 14.77
CA LEU A 52 10.30 11.29 13.48
C LEU A 52 11.27 10.11 13.35
N ASP A 53 11.88 9.66 14.44
CA ASP A 53 12.80 8.52 14.42
C ASP A 53 12.06 7.20 14.14
N ALA A 54 10.84 7.04 14.66
CA ALA A 54 9.98 5.91 14.31
C ALA A 54 9.59 5.94 12.84
N LEU A 55 9.21 7.11 12.31
CA LEU A 55 8.89 7.28 10.90
C LEU A 55 10.08 6.94 9.99
N ARG A 56 11.29 7.39 10.34
CA ARG A 56 12.53 7.06 9.60
C ARG A 56 12.79 5.57 9.59
N ARG A 57 12.60 4.87 10.71
CA ARG A 57 12.74 3.40 10.78
C ARG A 57 11.69 2.69 9.91
N ALA A 58 10.44 3.14 9.95
CA ALA A 58 9.38 2.58 9.13
C ALA A 58 9.66 2.77 7.63
N LEU A 59 10.12 3.96 7.23
CA LEU A 59 10.55 4.25 5.86
C LEU A 59 11.70 3.35 5.41
N LEU A 60 12.72 3.20 6.25
CA LEU A 60 13.84 2.32 5.94
C LEU A 60 13.37 0.86 5.74
N SER A 61 12.52 0.37 6.64
CA SER A 61 11.94 -0.97 6.53
C SER A 61 11.14 -1.14 5.24
N ALA A 62 10.31 -0.16 4.88
CA ALA A 62 9.51 -0.20 3.67
C ALA A 62 10.36 -0.21 2.39
N LEU A 63 11.45 0.58 2.37
CA LEU A 63 12.38 0.61 1.23
C LEU A 63 13.15 -0.71 1.07
N MET A 64 13.49 -1.37 2.17
CA MET A 64 14.12 -2.70 2.14
C MET A 64 13.15 -3.79 1.67
N ASP A 65 11.91 -3.77 2.17
CA ASP A 65 10.88 -4.76 1.79
C ASP A 65 10.52 -4.68 0.30
N GLN A 66 10.46 -3.46 -0.25
CA GLN A 66 10.26 -3.25 -1.69
C GLN A 66 11.51 -3.53 -2.54
N GLY A 67 12.64 -3.92 -1.93
CA GLY A 67 13.90 -4.17 -2.62
C GLY A 67 14.50 -2.93 -3.29
N MET A 68 14.09 -1.73 -2.87
CA MET A 68 14.63 -0.48 -3.40
C MET A 68 16.02 -0.17 -2.82
N ILE A 69 16.30 -0.65 -1.61
CA ILE A 69 17.58 -0.50 -0.93
C ILE A 69 17.97 -1.83 -0.29
N ASP A 70 19.22 -2.25 -0.47
CA ASP A 70 19.80 -3.42 0.19
C ASP A 70 20.69 -3.04 1.38
N GLU A 71 20.98 -4.00 2.27
CA GLU A 71 21.81 -3.81 3.47
C GLU A 71 23.19 -3.25 3.13
N GLN A 72 23.77 -3.65 1.99
CA GLN A 72 25.06 -3.12 1.52
C GLN A 72 25.01 -1.63 1.20
N GLN A 73 23.91 -1.17 0.60
CA GLN A 73 23.72 0.24 0.26
C GLN A 73 23.48 1.07 1.52
N VAL A 74 22.76 0.53 2.51
CA VAL A 74 22.62 1.15 3.83
C VAL A 74 23.99 1.35 4.49
N GLN A 75 24.83 0.32 4.48
CA GLN A 75 26.19 0.41 5.03
C GLN A 75 27.05 1.43 4.27
N GLU A 76 26.97 1.51 2.94
CA GLU A 76 27.69 2.51 2.15
C GLU A 76 27.25 3.94 2.50
N MET A 77 25.95 4.17 2.67
CA MET A 77 25.40 5.47 3.04
C MET A 77 25.77 5.90 4.47
N LEU A 78 26.04 4.94 5.37
CA LEU A 78 26.52 5.19 6.74
C LEU A 78 28.05 5.28 6.82
N ALA A 79 28.78 4.66 5.87
CA ALA A 79 30.24 4.60 5.87
C ALA A 79 30.90 5.98 5.72
N ASP A 80 30.25 6.90 5.01
CA ASP A 80 30.73 8.28 4.85
C ASP A 80 30.68 9.08 6.18
N ASN A 81 30.07 8.55 7.24
CA ASN A 81 29.90 9.21 8.55
C ASN A 81 30.26 8.31 9.74
N ASP A 82 31.35 7.54 9.64
CA ASP A 82 31.85 6.65 10.71
C ASP A 82 30.80 5.63 11.24
N GLY A 83 29.80 5.27 10.43
CA GLY A 83 28.71 4.39 10.84
C GLY A 83 27.62 5.08 11.67
N ASN A 84 27.71 6.38 11.91
CA ASN A 84 26.68 7.15 12.61
C ASN A 84 25.54 7.53 11.66
N PHE A 85 24.31 7.36 12.13
CA PHE A 85 23.12 7.76 11.39
C PHE A 85 23.01 9.29 11.25
N LYS A 86 23.28 10.03 12.34
CA LYS A 86 23.14 11.49 12.37
C LYS A 86 24.17 12.18 11.48
N GLY A 87 23.72 12.88 10.44
CA GLY A 87 24.57 13.51 9.43
C GLY A 87 25.01 12.57 8.29
N SER A 88 24.44 11.36 8.21
CA SER A 88 24.69 10.44 7.11
C SER A 88 23.88 10.77 5.87
N LEU A 89 24.33 10.29 4.71
CA LEU A 89 23.56 10.35 3.46
C LEU A 89 22.21 9.64 3.60
N LEU A 90 22.13 8.61 4.44
CA LEU A 90 20.90 7.89 4.73
C LEU A 90 19.87 8.79 5.45
N GLU A 91 20.31 9.55 6.44
CA GLU A 91 19.42 10.49 7.13
C GLU A 91 18.92 11.59 6.19
N GLU A 92 19.80 12.15 5.35
CA GLU A 92 19.42 13.15 4.36
C GLU A 92 18.37 12.61 3.38
N MET A 93 18.57 11.40 2.86
CA MET A 93 17.63 10.72 1.96
C MET A 93 16.26 10.50 2.63
N LEU A 94 16.25 9.99 3.88
CA LEU A 94 15.00 9.76 4.62
C LEU A 94 14.27 11.08 4.93
N ASN A 95 15.00 12.14 5.27
CA ASN A 95 14.42 13.46 5.50
C ASN A 95 13.80 14.03 4.22
N GLN A 96 14.46 13.89 3.06
CA GLN A 96 13.89 14.29 1.77
C GLN A 96 12.61 13.51 1.44
N LEU A 97 12.54 12.22 1.78
CA LEU A 97 11.31 11.44 1.60
C LEU A 97 10.18 11.92 2.50
N ILE A 98 10.48 12.23 3.77
CA ILE A 98 9.49 12.80 4.70
C ILE A 98 8.99 14.14 4.18
N GLU A 99 9.89 15.02 3.73
CA GLU A 99 9.52 16.30 3.12
C GLU A 99 8.58 16.11 1.93
N ARG A 100 8.88 15.18 1.03
CA ARG A 100 7.98 14.87 -0.11
C ARG A 100 6.62 14.33 0.32
N LEU A 101 6.56 13.47 1.34
CA LEU A 101 5.30 12.96 1.87
C LEU A 101 4.45 14.07 2.51
N VAL A 102 5.09 15.07 3.12
CA VAL A 102 4.42 16.26 3.67
C VAL A 102 3.99 17.21 2.55
N GLU A 103 4.82 17.45 1.54
CA GLU A 103 4.50 18.29 0.37
C GLU A 103 3.32 17.74 -0.43
N GLU A 104 3.28 16.43 -0.63
CA GLU A 104 2.13 15.74 -1.23
C GLU A 104 0.93 15.67 -0.28
N GLY A 105 1.08 16.04 0.98
CA GLY A 105 0.00 16.10 1.95
C GLY A 105 -0.48 14.76 2.46
N TYR A 106 0.36 13.71 2.45
CA TYR A 106 0.08 12.42 3.09
C TYR A 106 0.32 12.45 4.59
N LEU A 107 1.30 13.25 5.03
CA LEU A 107 1.70 13.39 6.42
C LEU A 107 1.69 14.87 6.84
N ASN A 108 1.48 15.11 8.13
CA ASN A 108 1.64 16.41 8.76
C ASN A 108 2.60 16.29 9.95
N LEU A 109 3.43 17.31 10.17
CA LEU A 109 4.37 17.34 11.29
C LEU A 109 3.89 18.35 12.32
N LYS A 110 3.61 17.89 13.54
CA LYS A 110 3.23 18.75 14.67
C LYS A 110 4.36 18.81 15.68
N GLU A 111 4.72 20.03 16.07
CA GLU A 111 5.58 20.25 17.24
C GLU A 111 4.70 20.19 18.49
N GLU A 112 5.05 19.33 19.47
CA GLU A 112 4.42 19.40 20.78
C GLU A 112 4.87 20.68 21.50
N PRO A 113 3.95 21.58 21.90
CA PRO A 113 4.31 22.67 22.77
C PRO A 113 4.73 22.09 24.12
N GLN A 114 6.00 22.27 24.50
CA GLN A 114 6.51 21.88 25.82
C GLN A 114 5.54 22.41 26.90
N SER A 115 4.91 21.48 27.62
CA SER A 115 4.02 21.83 28.71
C SER A 115 4.78 22.65 29.77
N GLU A 116 4.17 23.75 30.25
CA GLU A 116 4.80 24.68 31.23
C GLU A 116 5.29 23.97 32.51
N ARG A 117 4.75 22.77 32.81
CA ARG A 117 5.20 21.90 33.91
C ARG A 117 6.63 21.36 33.74
N GLN A 118 7.06 21.05 32.51
CA GLN A 118 8.45 20.64 32.26
C GLN A 118 9.42 21.83 32.36
N ARG A 119 8.97 23.04 32.01
CA ARG A 119 9.77 24.27 32.19
C ARG A 119 10.01 24.62 33.66
N GLN A 120 9.03 24.39 34.54
CA GLN A 120 9.19 24.69 35.98
C GLN A 120 10.08 23.69 36.73
N GLN A 121 10.19 22.45 36.25
CA GLN A 121 11.02 21.43 36.92
C GLN A 121 12.52 21.56 36.59
N GLN A 122 12.89 22.32 35.54
CA GLN A 122 14.28 22.54 35.13
C GLN A 122 14.88 23.90 35.56
N MET A 123 14.10 24.85 36.09
CA MET A 123 14.62 26.09 36.70
C MET A 123 15.13 25.91 38.14
N GLY A 124 15.72 24.76 38.45
CA GLY A 124 16.31 24.43 39.76
C GLY A 124 17.82 24.18 39.75
N GLY A 125 18.46 24.13 38.57
CA GLY A 125 19.89 23.81 38.43
C GLY A 125 20.69 24.97 37.84
N GLN A 126 21.79 25.35 38.49
CA GLN A 126 22.71 26.39 38.04
C GLN A 126 23.31 26.06 36.67
N GLY A 127 23.08 26.93 35.69
CA GLY A 127 24.12 27.43 34.79
C GLY A 127 24.88 26.45 33.88
N GLU A 128 24.30 25.33 33.46
CA GLU A 128 24.81 24.61 32.29
C GLU A 128 23.97 24.97 31.06
N VAL A 129 24.63 25.42 30.00
CA VAL A 129 24.04 25.54 28.67
C VAL A 129 23.90 24.12 28.13
N SER A 130 22.84 23.42 28.52
CA SER A 130 22.47 22.15 27.92
C SER A 130 22.11 22.38 26.44
N GLU A 131 22.57 21.49 25.57
CA GLU A 131 22.17 21.43 24.16
C GLU A 131 20.64 21.58 24.05
N PRO A 132 20.12 22.33 23.06
CA PRO A 132 18.69 22.43 22.88
C PRO A 132 18.13 21.03 22.69
N LEU A 133 17.29 20.58 23.64
CA LEU A 133 16.57 19.31 23.50
C LEU A 133 15.94 19.27 22.11
N PRO A 134 15.97 18.11 21.42
CA PRO A 134 15.30 17.99 20.14
C PRO A 134 13.85 18.43 20.32
N ARG A 135 13.38 19.32 19.43
CA ARG A 135 11.95 19.61 19.35
C ARG A 135 11.27 18.26 19.16
N ASN A 136 10.38 17.89 20.06
CA ASN A 136 9.60 16.66 19.92
C ASN A 136 8.60 16.91 18.79
N VAL A 137 9.04 16.59 17.56
CA VAL A 137 8.20 16.63 16.36
C VAL A 137 7.58 15.25 16.22
N HIS A 138 6.25 15.24 16.19
CA HIS A 138 5.46 14.05 15.94
C HIS A 138 4.86 14.13 14.55
N PHE A 139 4.76 12.98 13.88
CA PHE A 139 4.04 12.89 12.61
C PHE A 139 2.59 12.48 12.86
N GLU A 140 1.69 12.99 12.03
CA GLU A 140 0.29 12.59 11.95
C GLU A 140 -0.07 12.30 10.50
N VAL A 141 -0.91 11.30 10.30
CA VAL A 141 -1.46 10.97 8.97
C VAL A 141 -2.56 11.97 8.64
N THR A 142 -2.54 12.55 7.45
CA THR A 142 -3.60 13.44 7.01
C THR A 142 -4.84 12.65 6.61
N GLU A 143 -5.99 13.34 6.47
CA GLU A 143 -7.21 12.75 5.89
C GLU A 143 -6.94 12.18 4.49
N LYS A 144 -6.16 12.89 3.66
CA LYS A 144 -5.73 12.41 2.33
C LYS A 144 -4.94 11.10 2.42
N GLY A 145 -4.03 11.00 3.38
CA GLY A 145 -3.26 9.78 3.63
C GLY A 145 -4.13 8.62 4.05
N LEU A 146 -5.05 8.85 5.00
CA LEU A 146 -5.99 7.84 5.45
C LEU A 146 -6.94 7.39 4.33
N ASP A 147 -7.48 8.31 3.54
CA ASP A 147 -8.35 8.00 2.40
C ASP A 147 -7.61 7.16 1.34
N PHE A 148 -6.35 7.53 1.04
CA PHE A 148 -5.51 6.80 0.09
C PHE A 148 -5.23 5.37 0.58
N LEU A 149 -4.80 5.22 1.84
CA LEU A 149 -4.53 3.91 2.44
C LEU A 149 -5.80 3.07 2.52
N GLY A 150 -6.93 3.65 2.91
CA GLY A 150 -8.22 2.99 2.97
C GLY A 150 -8.69 2.50 1.61
N TYR A 151 -8.58 3.33 0.58
CA TYR A 151 -8.91 2.95 -0.81
C TYR A 151 -8.01 1.81 -1.31
N LYS A 152 -6.69 1.91 -1.12
CA LYS A 152 -5.73 0.91 -1.61
C LYS A 152 -5.92 -0.43 -0.88
N THR A 153 -6.10 -0.39 0.44
CA THR A 153 -6.39 -1.58 1.26
C THR A 153 -7.68 -2.25 0.81
N LEU A 154 -8.75 -1.49 0.59
CA LEU A 154 -10.02 -2.04 0.11
C LEU A 154 -9.87 -2.65 -1.28
N ARG A 155 -9.17 -1.98 -2.21
CA ARG A 155 -8.90 -2.52 -3.55
C ARG A 155 -8.11 -3.83 -3.48
N ASN A 156 -7.08 -3.88 -2.66
CA ASN A 156 -6.26 -5.09 -2.47
C ASN A 156 -7.08 -6.23 -1.87
N LEU A 157 -7.94 -5.96 -0.89
CA LEU A 157 -8.82 -6.96 -0.28
C LEU A 157 -9.79 -7.51 -1.34
N LEU A 158 -10.46 -6.64 -2.11
CA LEU A 158 -11.43 -7.06 -3.12
C LEU A 158 -10.79 -7.75 -4.33
N GLY A 159 -9.55 -7.37 -4.71
CA GLY A 159 -8.82 -7.97 -5.83
C GLY A 159 -8.06 -9.27 -5.52
N SER A 160 -7.61 -9.46 -4.28
CA SER A 160 -6.90 -10.68 -3.86
C SER A 160 -7.83 -11.88 -3.64
N LEU A 161 -9.14 -11.66 -3.62
CA LEU A 161 -10.17 -12.70 -3.43
C LEU A 161 -10.41 -13.53 -4.72
N GLY A 162 -9.35 -14.11 -5.27
CA GLY A 162 -9.39 -15.37 -6.00
C GLY A 162 -10.14 -15.42 -7.35
N LYS A 163 -10.09 -16.63 -7.93
CA LYS A 163 -10.69 -17.03 -9.21
C LYS A 163 -12.22 -17.16 -9.14
N SER A 164 -12.94 -16.15 -8.65
CA SER A 164 -14.40 -16.09 -8.78
C SER A 164 -14.80 -15.60 -10.18
N SER A 165 -16.09 -15.66 -10.50
CA SER A 165 -16.65 -15.31 -11.82
C SER A 165 -16.11 -14.01 -12.41
N VAL A 166 -16.18 -13.85 -13.73
CA VAL A 166 -15.71 -12.63 -14.44
C VAL A 166 -16.32 -11.37 -13.79
N GLY A 167 -15.48 -10.41 -13.40
CA GLY A 167 -15.88 -9.14 -12.79
C GLY A 167 -14.94 -7.99 -13.15
N ARG A 168 -14.76 -7.01 -12.26
CA ARG A 168 -13.96 -5.80 -12.49
C ARG A 168 -12.75 -5.65 -11.57
N HIS A 169 -12.43 -6.68 -10.79
CA HIS A 169 -11.28 -6.64 -9.89
C HIS A 169 -10.06 -7.19 -10.60
N ASP A 170 -9.00 -6.38 -10.66
CA ASP A 170 -7.72 -6.84 -11.17
C ASP A 170 -7.21 -8.00 -10.31
N THR A 171 -6.82 -9.08 -10.96
CA THR A 171 -6.17 -10.20 -10.29
C THR A 171 -4.77 -10.40 -10.86
N PRO A 172 -3.83 -11.00 -10.11
CA PRO A 172 -2.53 -11.38 -10.64
C PRO A 172 -2.62 -12.59 -11.60
N HIS A 173 -3.81 -13.09 -11.88
CA HIS A 173 -4.01 -14.26 -12.74
C HIS A 173 -4.27 -13.83 -14.18
N LEU A 174 -3.71 -14.61 -15.10
CA LEU A 174 -4.01 -14.50 -16.52
C LEU A 174 -5.17 -15.44 -16.85
N SER A 175 -6.05 -14.99 -17.74
CA SER A 175 -7.11 -15.79 -18.34
C SER A 175 -7.00 -15.73 -19.86
N THR A 176 -7.50 -16.74 -20.53
CA THR A 176 -7.74 -16.68 -21.96
C THR A 176 -9.13 -16.06 -22.15
N GLY A 177 -9.23 -14.92 -22.82
CA GLY A 177 -10.48 -14.15 -22.99
C GLY A 177 -10.50 -13.42 -24.34
N VAL A 178 -11.49 -12.56 -24.57
CA VAL A 178 -11.64 -11.83 -25.86
C VAL A 178 -10.71 -10.62 -25.96
N GLU A 179 -10.31 -10.02 -24.82
CA GLU A 179 -9.40 -8.87 -24.77
C GLU A 179 -7.94 -9.30 -24.73
N ALA A 180 -7.33 -9.50 -25.90
CA ALA A 180 -5.92 -9.88 -26.02
C ALA A 180 -4.99 -8.72 -25.61
N ALA A 181 -4.37 -8.82 -24.44
CA ALA A 181 -3.43 -7.81 -23.93
C ALA A 181 -1.97 -8.34 -23.86
N GLN A 182 -1.78 -9.65 -23.91
CA GLN A 182 -0.53 -10.33 -23.58
C GLN A 182 -0.03 -11.23 -24.72
N ALA A 183 1.22 -11.68 -24.60
CA ALA A 183 1.81 -12.66 -25.53
C ALA A 183 1.00 -13.96 -25.56
N SER A 184 0.92 -14.59 -26.72
CA SER A 184 0.19 -15.84 -26.87
C SER A 184 0.91 -17.00 -26.15
N LYS A 185 0.13 -17.92 -25.58
CA LYS A 185 0.63 -19.15 -24.97
C LYS A 185 0.16 -20.38 -25.75
N PRO A 186 0.85 -21.53 -25.67
CA PRO A 186 0.32 -22.79 -26.15
C PRO A 186 -1.03 -23.11 -25.50
N TYR A 187 -1.96 -23.64 -26.29
CA TYR A 187 -3.29 -24.02 -25.82
C TYR A 187 -3.22 -25.21 -24.86
N GLU A 188 -3.86 -25.07 -23.70
CA GLU A 188 -4.08 -26.16 -22.75
C GLU A 188 -5.57 -26.44 -22.58
N PHE A 189 -5.91 -27.68 -22.26
CA PHE A 189 -7.29 -28.07 -22.04
C PHE A 189 -7.91 -27.27 -20.88
N GLY A 190 -8.99 -26.54 -21.16
CA GLY A 190 -9.66 -25.63 -20.21
C GLY A 190 -9.50 -24.15 -20.58
N ASP A 191 -8.57 -23.82 -21.47
CA ASP A 191 -8.47 -22.47 -22.04
C ASP A 191 -9.64 -22.18 -22.97
N THR A 192 -10.02 -20.90 -23.05
CA THR A 192 -10.97 -20.42 -24.06
C THR A 192 -10.30 -20.41 -25.43
N VAL A 193 -11.05 -20.79 -26.46
CA VAL A 193 -10.54 -20.90 -27.83
C VAL A 193 -10.48 -19.52 -28.49
N ASN A 194 -9.64 -18.64 -27.96
CA ASN A 194 -9.25 -17.38 -28.61
C ASN A 194 -7.87 -17.56 -29.27
N LEU A 195 -7.86 -18.19 -30.45
CA LEU A 195 -6.64 -18.61 -31.12
C LEU A 195 -5.86 -17.43 -31.69
N ASP A 196 -4.56 -17.39 -31.40
CA ASP A 196 -3.61 -16.57 -32.15
C ASP A 196 -3.29 -17.28 -33.46
N VAL A 197 -4.01 -16.90 -34.51
CA VAL A 197 -3.88 -17.51 -35.84
C VAL A 197 -2.47 -17.35 -36.39
N ASN A 198 -1.80 -16.22 -36.12
CA ASN A 198 -0.46 -15.96 -36.65
C ASN A 198 0.55 -16.90 -35.99
N THR A 199 0.59 -16.92 -34.66
CA THR A 199 1.52 -17.77 -33.91
C THR A 199 1.23 -19.27 -34.11
N THR A 200 -0.05 -19.63 -34.26
CA THR A 200 -0.47 -21.00 -34.57
C THR A 200 0.00 -21.45 -35.95
N LEU A 201 -0.22 -20.63 -36.99
CA LEU A 201 0.24 -20.94 -38.34
C LEU A 201 1.77 -20.95 -38.42
N MET A 202 2.45 -20.04 -37.74
CA MET A 202 3.91 -19.97 -37.69
C MET A 202 4.49 -21.24 -37.04
N SER A 203 3.90 -21.72 -35.95
CA SER A 203 4.31 -22.97 -35.29
C SER A 203 4.13 -24.18 -36.21
N ALA A 204 3.00 -24.26 -36.92
CA ALA A 204 2.75 -25.34 -37.87
C ALA A 204 3.70 -25.29 -39.08
N ILE A 205 3.98 -24.09 -39.63
CA ILE A 205 4.96 -23.90 -40.71
C ILE A 205 6.37 -24.24 -40.23
N GLN A 206 6.72 -23.91 -38.99
CA GLN A 206 8.03 -24.26 -38.44
C GLN A 206 8.20 -25.78 -38.28
N ARG A 207 7.10 -26.50 -38.03
CA ARG A 207 7.09 -27.97 -37.92
C ARG A 207 7.11 -28.68 -39.27
N GLU A 208 6.25 -28.29 -40.21
CA GLU A 208 6.06 -29.00 -41.49
C GLU A 208 6.76 -28.33 -42.69
N GLY A 209 7.21 -27.09 -42.53
CA GLY A 209 7.68 -26.26 -43.64
C GLY A 209 6.52 -25.58 -44.39
N LEU A 210 6.86 -24.73 -45.36
CA LEU A 210 5.88 -24.10 -46.24
C LEU A 210 5.35 -25.11 -47.27
N GLY A 211 4.23 -25.74 -46.93
CA GLY A 211 3.47 -26.64 -47.80
C GLY A 211 1.96 -26.40 -47.69
N VAL A 212 1.23 -26.66 -48.78
CA VAL A 212 -0.24 -26.59 -48.78
C VAL A 212 -0.78 -27.95 -49.26
N PRO A 213 -1.72 -28.59 -48.54
CA PRO A 213 -2.34 -28.14 -47.29
C PRO A 213 -1.40 -28.25 -46.08
N LEU A 214 -1.47 -27.27 -45.17
CA LEU A 214 -0.76 -27.27 -43.89
C LEU A 214 -1.54 -28.13 -42.90
N ASN A 215 -0.91 -29.14 -42.31
CA ASN A 215 -1.58 -29.97 -41.31
C ASN A 215 -1.37 -29.35 -39.92
N LEU A 216 -2.46 -29.04 -39.21
CA LEU A 216 -2.44 -28.42 -37.88
C LEU A 216 -2.55 -29.50 -36.80
N GLU A 217 -1.57 -29.54 -35.89
CA GLU A 217 -1.63 -30.41 -34.71
C GLU A 217 -2.04 -29.63 -33.46
N TYR A 218 -2.54 -30.33 -32.44
CA TYR A 218 -2.94 -29.73 -31.16
C TYR A 218 -1.83 -28.90 -30.51
N LYS A 219 -0.57 -29.34 -30.63
CA LYS A 219 0.61 -28.65 -30.09
C LYS A 219 0.97 -27.34 -30.81
N ASP A 220 0.42 -27.14 -32.01
CA ASP A 220 0.66 -25.92 -32.79
C ASP A 220 -0.31 -24.81 -32.36
N LEU A 221 -1.40 -25.15 -31.65
CA LEU A 221 -2.43 -24.22 -31.23
C LEU A 221 -1.92 -23.27 -30.15
N HIS A 222 -2.00 -21.97 -30.44
CA HIS A 222 -1.70 -20.91 -29.49
C HIS A 222 -2.94 -20.06 -29.24
N VAL A 223 -3.13 -19.62 -28.00
CA VAL A 223 -4.23 -18.78 -27.57
C VAL A 223 -3.73 -17.46 -27.02
N HIS A 224 -4.51 -16.40 -27.24
CA HIS A 224 -4.24 -15.09 -26.67
C HIS A 224 -4.45 -15.12 -25.15
N GLN A 225 -3.52 -14.49 -24.44
CA GLN A 225 -3.63 -14.22 -23.02
C GLN A 225 -4.29 -12.86 -22.79
N CYS A 226 -5.08 -12.80 -21.74
CA CYS A 226 -5.86 -11.66 -21.31
C CYS A 226 -5.73 -11.53 -19.79
N ASP A 227 -5.90 -10.32 -19.28
CA ASP A 227 -5.93 -10.12 -17.83
C ASP A 227 -7.23 -10.72 -17.28
N PHE A 228 -7.14 -11.48 -16.17
CA PHE A 228 -8.34 -11.99 -15.51
C PHE A 228 -8.88 -10.96 -14.55
N GLN A 229 -10.11 -10.51 -14.79
CA GLN A 229 -10.85 -9.69 -13.84
C GLN A 229 -11.88 -10.54 -13.09
N SER A 230 -11.84 -10.52 -11.77
CA SER A 230 -12.72 -11.30 -10.89
C SER A 230 -13.89 -10.48 -10.36
N SER A 231 -14.99 -11.13 -10.02
CA SER A 231 -16.16 -10.57 -9.34
C SER A 231 -16.10 -10.93 -7.86
N CYS A 232 -16.48 -10.01 -6.97
CA CYS A 232 -16.48 -10.24 -5.53
C CYS A 232 -17.91 -10.43 -4.98
N ALA A 233 -18.06 -11.34 -4.01
CA ALA A 233 -19.26 -11.50 -3.20
C ALA A 233 -18.97 -11.13 -1.75
N THR A 234 -19.45 -9.97 -1.31
CA THR A 234 -19.23 -9.42 0.03
C THR A 234 -20.43 -9.66 0.94
N VAL A 235 -20.21 -10.17 2.15
CA VAL A 235 -21.23 -10.29 3.19
C VAL A 235 -20.83 -9.44 4.40
N VAL A 236 -21.65 -8.45 4.73
CA VAL A 236 -21.46 -7.58 5.91
C VAL A 236 -22.34 -8.10 7.03
N MET A 237 -21.74 -8.49 8.15
CA MET A 237 -22.44 -8.94 9.34
C MET A 237 -22.47 -7.81 10.38
N LEU A 238 -23.66 -7.40 10.81
CA LEU A 238 -23.84 -6.35 11.81
C LEU A 238 -24.42 -6.94 13.11
N ASP A 239 -23.73 -6.69 14.22
CA ASP A 239 -24.22 -7.03 15.54
C ASP A 239 -25.32 -6.05 15.98
N CYS A 240 -26.45 -6.59 16.40
CA CYS A 240 -27.59 -5.89 16.97
C CYS A 240 -27.77 -6.21 18.47
N SER A 241 -26.77 -6.80 19.12
CA SER A 241 -26.82 -7.17 20.54
C SER A 241 -27.00 -5.96 21.48
N HIS A 242 -27.39 -6.22 22.73
CA HIS A 242 -27.55 -5.18 23.75
C HIS A 242 -26.24 -4.39 23.98
N SER A 243 -25.08 -5.00 23.76
CA SER A 243 -23.78 -4.35 23.89
C SER A 243 -23.54 -3.22 22.87
N MET A 244 -24.23 -3.27 21.73
CA MET A 244 -24.15 -2.26 20.67
C MET A 244 -25.02 -1.02 20.93
N ILE A 245 -25.99 -1.13 21.85
CA ILE A 245 -27.04 -0.12 22.06
C ILE A 245 -26.98 0.52 23.46
N LEU A 246 -26.64 -0.23 24.51
CA LEU A 246 -26.92 0.17 25.90
C LEU A 246 -25.73 0.66 26.73
N TYR A 247 -24.48 0.45 26.30
CA TYR A 247 -23.32 0.89 27.07
C TYR A 247 -22.83 2.28 26.65
N GLY A 248 -23.55 3.33 27.08
CA GLY A 248 -23.09 4.73 27.14
C GLY A 248 -22.85 5.45 25.81
N GLU A 249 -22.65 4.73 24.71
CA GLU A 249 -22.43 5.26 23.36
C GLU A 249 -23.09 4.33 22.33
N ASP A 250 -23.86 4.91 21.40
CA ASP A 250 -24.54 4.18 20.33
C ASP A 250 -23.51 3.73 19.28
N ARG A 251 -23.07 2.47 19.35
CA ARG A 251 -22.11 1.86 18.42
C ARG A 251 -22.80 1.32 17.17
N PHE A 252 -24.11 1.11 17.25
CA PHE A 252 -24.91 0.58 16.15
C PHE A 252 -25.12 1.60 15.03
N THR A 253 -25.34 2.87 15.37
CA THR A 253 -25.51 3.94 14.37
C THR A 253 -24.25 4.17 13.53
N PRO A 254 -23.03 4.30 14.10
CA PRO A 254 -21.79 4.32 13.32
C PRO A 254 -21.62 3.09 12.43
N ALA A 255 -21.86 1.88 12.95
CA ALA A 255 -21.76 0.66 12.16
C ALA A 255 -22.70 0.65 10.95
N LYS A 256 -23.94 1.12 11.12
CA LYS A 256 -24.88 1.31 10.00
C LYS A 256 -24.39 2.32 8.97
N LYS A 257 -23.81 3.44 9.41
CA LYS A 257 -23.26 4.46 8.49
C LYS A 257 -22.12 3.87 7.66
N VAL A 258 -21.21 3.14 8.29
CA VAL A 258 -20.10 2.45 7.60
C VAL A 258 -20.65 1.41 6.62
N ALA A 259 -21.61 0.58 7.03
CA ALA A 259 -22.24 -0.40 6.14
C ALA A 259 -22.94 0.25 4.94
N LEU A 260 -23.62 1.39 5.15
CA LEU A 260 -24.26 2.15 4.07
C LEU A 260 -23.22 2.75 3.11
N ALA A 261 -22.13 3.31 3.64
CA ALA A 261 -21.04 3.87 2.85
C ALA A 261 -20.35 2.78 2.00
N LEU A 262 -20.04 1.63 2.61
CA LEU A 262 -19.47 0.48 1.93
C LEU A 262 -20.42 -0.05 0.83
N ALA A 263 -21.72 -0.12 1.13
CA ALA A 263 -22.72 -0.54 0.16
C ALA A 263 -22.82 0.40 -1.05
N HIS A 264 -22.73 1.70 -0.82
CA HIS A 264 -22.69 2.68 -1.90
C HIS A 264 -21.41 2.53 -2.74
N LEU A 265 -20.25 2.44 -2.08
CA LEU A 265 -18.94 2.33 -2.74
C LEU A 265 -18.83 1.09 -3.64
N ILE A 266 -19.22 -0.08 -3.15
CA ILE A 266 -19.20 -1.33 -3.93
C ILE A 266 -20.12 -1.19 -5.15
N ARG A 267 -21.32 -0.63 -4.97
CA ARG A 267 -22.30 -0.50 -6.07
C ARG A 267 -21.90 0.52 -7.14
N THR A 268 -21.15 1.57 -6.77
CA THR A 268 -20.71 2.60 -7.73
C THR A 268 -19.41 2.22 -8.42
N GLN A 269 -18.42 1.69 -7.69
CA GLN A 269 -17.09 1.39 -8.24
C GLN A 269 -17.01 0.01 -8.89
N TYR A 270 -17.74 -0.97 -8.38
CA TYR A 270 -17.69 -2.36 -8.83
C TYR A 270 -19.08 -2.85 -9.30
N PRO A 271 -19.64 -2.26 -10.39
CA PRO A 271 -20.92 -2.70 -10.92
C PRO A 271 -20.81 -4.14 -11.44
N GLY A 272 -21.45 -5.07 -10.73
CA GLY A 272 -21.38 -6.52 -11.01
C GLY A 272 -21.14 -7.35 -9.75
N ASP A 273 -20.59 -6.75 -8.70
CA ASP A 273 -20.38 -7.41 -7.42
C ASP A 273 -21.69 -7.63 -6.65
N SER A 274 -21.69 -8.68 -5.83
CA SER A 274 -22.83 -8.99 -4.96
C SER A 274 -22.53 -8.59 -3.52
N LEU A 275 -23.48 -7.89 -2.89
CA LEU A 275 -23.41 -7.49 -1.48
C LEU A 275 -24.63 -8.02 -0.72
N LYS A 276 -24.40 -8.67 0.43
CA LYS A 276 -25.44 -9.07 1.37
C LYS A 276 -25.15 -8.51 2.75
N ILE A 277 -26.19 -8.09 3.45
CA ILE A 277 -26.09 -7.60 4.83
C ILE A 277 -26.88 -8.57 5.71
N VAL A 278 -26.23 -9.08 6.75
CA VAL A 278 -26.82 -10.00 7.73
C VAL A 278 -26.80 -9.31 9.09
N LEU A 279 -27.96 -9.21 9.72
CA LEU A 279 -28.07 -8.74 11.10
C LEU A 279 -28.09 -9.97 12.02
N PHE A 280 -27.34 -9.93 13.11
CA PHE A 280 -27.38 -10.97 14.13
C PHE A 280 -27.59 -10.36 15.51
N HIS A 281 -28.33 -11.05 16.37
CA HIS A 281 -28.43 -10.73 17.80
C HIS A 281 -28.63 -12.03 18.57
N ASP A 282 -28.24 -12.04 19.84
CA ASP A 282 -28.58 -13.14 20.75
C ASP A 282 -30.05 -13.00 21.19
N SER A 283 -30.78 -14.12 21.27
CA SER A 283 -32.24 -14.16 21.53
C SER A 283 -32.56 -14.29 23.01
#